data_AF-A0A7V5RIM5-F1
#
_entry.id   AF-A0A7V5RIM5-F1
#
_cell.length_a   1.000
_cell.length_b   1.000
_cell.length_c   1.000
_cell.angle_alpha   90.00
_cell.angle_beta   90.00
_cell.angle_gamma   90.00
#
_symmetry.space_group_name_H-M   'P 1'
#
loop_
_entity.id
_entity.type
_entity.pdbx_description
1 polymer ?
#
loop_
_entity_poly.entity_id
_entity_poly.type
_entity_poly.pdbx_seq_one_letter_code
_entity_poly.pdbx_strand_id
1 'polypeptide(L)'
;MPIPSPFYEQTSALCRSHEWRDWAGYLAAVTYDVSHEHEYFAVRNAAALFDITPLFKYDITGPDAARLINRAITRDIDKCATAQVLYTVWCDDHGKIIDDGTVQRFAENHFRVTAAEPNFLWFSDCGYGLDVHIEDVTDSIAALSVQGPLARRALTALLPGSGVDKLGFFRIAQTEWSGTPLTITRTGY
;
A
#
# COMPACT_ATOMS: atom_id res chain seq x y z
N MET A 1 1.35 -11.43 -19.89
CA MET A 1 0.82 -10.17 -20.42
C MET A 1 0.18 -9.42 -19.26
N PRO A 2 0.44 -8.12 -19.11
CA PRO A 2 -0.14 -7.36 -18.00
C PRO A 2 -1.67 -7.37 -18.07
N ILE A 3 -2.32 -7.42 -16.91
CA ILE A 3 -3.79 -7.39 -16.77
C ILE A 3 -4.28 -5.99 -16.38
N PRO A 4 -5.50 -5.59 -16.75
CA PRO A 4 -6.08 -4.35 -16.27
C PRO A 4 -6.35 -4.41 -14.75
N SER A 5 -6.11 -3.29 -14.05
CA SER A 5 -6.57 -3.15 -12.66
C SER A 5 -8.10 -2.95 -12.60
N PRO A 6 -8.73 -3.06 -11.41
CA PRO A 6 -10.14 -2.75 -11.23
C PRO A 6 -10.55 -1.31 -11.59
N PHE A 7 -9.59 -0.39 -11.73
CA PHE A 7 -9.82 1.01 -12.09
C PHE A 7 -9.51 1.31 -13.56
N TYR A 8 -9.01 0.32 -14.32
CA TYR A 8 -8.55 0.50 -15.70
C TYR A 8 -9.64 1.04 -16.63
N GLU A 9 -10.89 0.57 -16.50
CA GLU A 9 -11.98 1.03 -17.36
C GLU A 9 -12.18 2.55 -17.24
N GLN A 10 -12.14 3.09 -16.03
CA GLN A 10 -12.30 4.52 -15.77
C GLN A 10 -11.04 5.31 -16.12
N THR A 11 -9.86 4.80 -15.79
CA THR A 11 -8.60 5.52 -15.99
C THR A 11 -8.16 5.51 -17.46
N SER A 12 -8.41 4.43 -18.21
CA SER A 12 -8.02 4.33 -19.62
C SER A 12 -8.69 5.38 -20.50
N ALA A 13 -9.95 5.73 -20.22
CA ALA A 13 -10.65 6.80 -20.91
C ALA A 13 -10.03 8.20 -20.69
N LEU A 14 -9.24 8.36 -19.63
CA LEU A 14 -8.53 9.61 -19.30
C LEU A 14 -7.11 9.65 -19.87
N CYS A 15 -6.57 8.51 -20.31
CA CYS A 15 -5.18 8.39 -20.77
C CYS A 15 -5.05 8.84 -22.24
N ARG A 16 -4.85 10.16 -22.43
CA ARG A 16 -4.68 10.79 -23.75
C ARG A 16 -3.33 10.52 -24.39
N SER A 17 -2.31 10.24 -23.58
CA SER A 17 -0.96 9.87 -24.05
C SER A 17 -0.96 8.51 -24.77
N HIS A 18 -1.88 7.62 -24.41
CA HIS A 18 -1.86 6.20 -24.74
C HIS A 18 -0.57 5.47 -24.30
N GLU A 19 0.18 6.03 -23.35
CA GLU A 19 1.41 5.44 -22.82
C GLU A 19 1.12 4.52 -21.64
N TRP A 20 1.38 3.23 -21.84
CA TRP A 20 1.17 2.19 -20.86
C TRP A 20 2.43 1.38 -20.64
N ARG A 21 2.62 0.90 -19.41
CA ARG A 21 3.69 -0.02 -19.05
C ARG A 21 3.15 -1.21 -18.26
N ASP A 22 3.93 -2.28 -18.28
CA ASP A 22 3.79 -3.36 -17.30
C ASP A 22 4.40 -2.90 -15.98
N TRP A 23 3.59 -2.85 -14.93
CA TRP A 23 4.05 -2.68 -13.55
C TRP A 23 3.55 -3.86 -12.74
N ALA A 24 4.47 -4.73 -12.31
CA ALA A 24 4.17 -5.92 -11.50
C ALA A 24 3.03 -6.81 -12.06
N GLY A 25 2.92 -6.94 -13.39
CA GLY A 25 1.89 -7.74 -14.04
C GLY A 25 0.58 -6.99 -14.30
N TYR A 26 0.51 -5.70 -14.00
CA TYR A 26 -0.65 -4.85 -14.26
C TYR A 26 -0.35 -3.80 -15.34
N LEU A 27 -1.38 -3.46 -16.11
CA LEU A 27 -1.34 -2.41 -17.12
C LEU A 27 -1.50 -1.04 -16.44
N ALA A 28 -0.39 -0.29 -16.33
CA ALA A 28 -0.35 0.99 -15.64
C ALA A 28 -0.05 2.14 -16.60
N ALA A 29 -0.82 3.24 -16.48
CA ALA A 29 -0.57 4.44 -17.26
C ALA A 29 0.76 5.07 -16.82
N VAL A 30 1.61 5.45 -17.78
CA VAL A 30 2.88 6.15 -17.51
C VAL A 30 2.60 7.63 -17.24
N THR A 31 1.69 8.20 -18.02
CA THR A 31 1.13 9.54 -17.87
C THR A 31 -0.22 9.58 -18.58
N TYR A 32 -1.13 10.42 -18.13
CA TYR A 32 -2.44 10.61 -18.74
C TYR A 32 -2.46 11.71 -19.81
N ASP A 33 -1.51 12.63 -19.78
CA ASP A 33 -1.40 13.74 -20.74
C ASP A 33 -0.11 13.62 -21.56
N VAL A 34 0.11 14.52 -22.53
CA VAL A 34 1.34 14.54 -23.35
C VAL A 34 2.59 14.95 -22.55
N SER A 35 2.43 15.32 -21.28
CA SER A 35 3.49 15.79 -20.38
C SER A 35 3.14 15.46 -18.93
N HIS A 36 4.17 15.12 -18.14
CA HIS A 36 4.04 14.93 -16.70
C HIS A 36 3.76 16.21 -15.91
N GLU A 37 3.88 17.41 -16.52
CA GLU A 37 3.78 18.68 -15.81
C GLU A 37 2.41 18.87 -15.14
N HIS A 38 1.32 18.56 -15.84
CA HIS A 38 -0.02 18.72 -15.27
C HIS A 38 -0.24 17.82 -14.05
N GLU A 39 0.20 16.56 -14.10
CA GLU A 39 0.12 15.63 -12.97
C GLU A 39 1.02 16.09 -11.82
N TYR A 40 2.25 16.51 -12.13
CA TYR A 40 3.19 17.06 -11.14
C TYR A 40 2.60 18.27 -10.40
N PHE A 41 2.06 19.24 -11.15
CA PHE A 41 1.44 20.42 -10.54
C PHE A 41 0.13 20.11 -9.82
N ALA A 42 -0.63 19.09 -10.26
CA ALA A 42 -1.80 18.61 -9.52
C ALA A 42 -1.39 18.05 -8.16
N VAL A 43 -0.32 17.24 -8.07
CA VAL A 43 0.22 16.77 -6.78
C VAL A 43 0.69 17.94 -5.91
N ARG A 44 1.42 18.90 -6.49
CA ARG A 44 2.02 20.01 -5.72
C ARG A 44 1.01 21.04 -5.22
N ASN A 45 -0.01 21.35 -6.02
CA ASN A 45 -0.92 22.47 -5.77
C ASN A 45 -2.36 22.06 -5.45
N ALA A 46 -2.75 20.82 -5.75
CA ALA A 46 -4.11 20.33 -5.61
C ALA A 46 -4.15 18.91 -5.01
N ALA A 47 -4.67 17.94 -5.77
CA ALA A 47 -4.60 16.52 -5.44
C ALA A 47 -4.51 15.69 -6.73
N ALA A 48 -3.82 14.56 -6.66
CA ALA A 48 -3.77 13.56 -7.71
C ALA A 48 -4.09 12.17 -7.14
N LEU A 49 -4.66 11.32 -7.97
CA LEU A 49 -5.00 9.93 -7.65
C LEU A 49 -4.08 9.02 -8.45
N PHE A 50 -3.38 8.12 -7.76
CA PHE A 50 -2.55 7.08 -8.36
C PHE A 50 -3.18 5.72 -8.09
N ASP A 51 -3.27 4.91 -9.13
CA ASP A 51 -3.57 3.49 -8.99
C ASP A 51 -2.31 2.75 -8.60
N ILE A 52 -2.25 2.28 -7.35
CA ILE A 52 -1.14 1.53 -6.77
C ILE A 52 -1.55 0.08 -6.47
N THR A 53 -2.63 -0.39 -7.11
CA THR A 53 -3.03 -1.80 -7.13
C THR A 53 -1.88 -2.75 -7.46
N PRO A 54 -0.89 -2.40 -8.32
CA PRO A 54 0.18 -3.34 -8.65
C PRO A 54 1.15 -3.69 -7.52
N LEU A 55 1.19 -2.93 -6.41
CA LEU A 55 2.04 -3.27 -5.27
C LEU A 55 1.61 -4.60 -4.63
N PHE A 56 2.55 -5.38 -4.13
CA PHE A 56 2.25 -6.64 -3.46
C PHE A 56 1.77 -6.41 -2.03
N LYS A 57 0.82 -7.21 -1.55
CA LYS A 57 0.31 -7.14 -0.17
C LYS A 57 0.25 -8.53 0.46
N TYR A 58 0.81 -8.66 1.66
CA TYR A 58 0.82 -9.90 2.42
C TYR A 58 0.16 -9.69 3.77
N ASP A 59 -0.92 -10.42 4.05
CA ASP A 59 -1.47 -10.52 5.40
C ASP A 59 -0.69 -11.56 6.20
N ILE A 60 -0.22 -11.16 7.37
CA ILE A 60 0.56 -12.00 8.28
C ILE A 60 -0.18 -12.03 9.61
N THR A 61 -0.72 -13.19 9.93
CA THR A 61 -1.55 -13.42 11.11
C THR A 61 -1.04 -14.59 11.94
N GLY A 62 -1.43 -14.64 13.21
CA GLY A 62 -1.11 -15.74 14.12
C GLY A 62 -0.28 -15.31 15.33
N PRO A 63 -0.17 -16.18 16.36
CA PRO A 63 0.48 -15.84 17.63
C PRO A 63 1.93 -15.36 17.51
N ASP A 64 2.66 -15.84 16.50
CA ASP A 64 4.06 -15.47 16.28
C ASP A 64 4.24 -14.38 15.20
N ALA A 65 3.15 -13.73 14.73
CA ALA A 65 3.22 -12.79 13.62
C ALA A 65 4.18 -11.62 13.88
N ALA A 66 4.17 -11.04 15.09
CA ALA A 66 5.10 -9.98 15.46
C ALA A 66 6.57 -10.46 15.45
N ARG A 67 6.82 -11.71 15.88
CA ARG A 67 8.17 -12.32 15.86
C ARG A 67 8.67 -12.52 14.43
N LEU A 68 7.80 -12.96 13.52
CA LEU A 68 8.12 -13.07 12.10
C LEU A 68 8.49 -11.70 11.53
N ILE A 69 7.65 -10.68 11.75
CA ILE A 69 7.93 -9.34 11.24
C ILE A 69 9.27 -8.83 11.76
N ASN A 70 9.51 -8.90 13.08
CA ASN A 70 10.80 -8.50 13.69
C ASN A 70 12.00 -9.26 13.12
N ARG A 71 11.83 -10.53 12.72
CA ARG A 71 12.90 -11.31 12.08
C ARG A 71 13.16 -10.85 10.65
N ALA A 72 12.09 -10.51 9.92
CA ALA A 72 12.18 -10.17 8.51
C ALA A 72 12.66 -8.73 8.26
N ILE A 73 12.25 -7.76 9.09
CA ILE A 73 12.51 -6.33 8.84
C ILE A 73 13.63 -5.77 9.71
N THR A 74 14.21 -4.65 9.29
CA THR A 74 15.30 -3.96 10.04
C THR A 74 14.81 -3.11 11.21
N ARG A 75 13.50 -2.83 11.30
CA ARG A 75 12.89 -2.05 12.39
C ARG A 75 12.28 -2.93 13.47
N ASP A 76 12.18 -2.34 14.65
CA ASP A 76 11.52 -2.92 15.81
C ASP A 76 9.99 -2.74 15.70
N ILE A 77 9.27 -3.83 15.42
CA ILE A 77 7.80 -3.83 15.26
C ILE A 77 7.06 -3.63 16.59
N ASP A 78 7.70 -3.91 17.73
CA ASP A 78 7.08 -3.76 19.04
C ASP A 78 6.87 -2.28 19.39
N LYS A 79 7.63 -1.38 18.75
CA LYS A 79 7.43 0.08 18.80
C LYS A 79 6.31 0.58 17.88
N CYS A 80 5.79 -0.25 16.97
CA CYS A 80 4.62 0.08 16.17
C CYS A 80 3.36 -0.11 17.01
N ALA A 81 2.63 0.96 17.32
CA ALA A 81 1.34 0.80 17.97
C ALA A 81 0.32 0.14 17.02
N THR A 82 -0.75 -0.43 17.59
CA THR A 82 -1.93 -0.81 16.82
C THR A 82 -2.49 0.42 16.08
N ALA A 83 -3.04 0.20 14.88
CA ALA A 83 -3.50 1.25 13.96
C ALA A 83 -2.39 2.23 13.53
N GLN A 84 -1.16 1.71 13.41
CA GLN A 84 0.00 2.45 12.90
C GLN A 84 0.64 1.70 11.74
N VAL A 85 1.32 2.47 10.90
CA VAL A 85 2.16 1.97 9.81
C VAL A 85 3.62 2.23 10.17
N LEU A 86 4.53 1.35 9.73
CA LEU A 86 5.97 1.59 9.70
C LEU A 86 6.47 1.49 8.27
N TYR A 87 7.32 2.42 7.85
CA TYR A 87 8.19 2.20 6.69
C TYR A 87 9.49 1.53 7.16
N THR A 88 9.95 0.54 6.40
CA THR A 88 11.13 -0.27 6.73
C THR A 88 11.75 -0.85 5.46
N VAL A 89 12.99 -1.30 5.58
CA VAL A 89 13.64 -2.21 4.62
C VAL A 89 13.79 -3.59 5.24
N TRP A 90 13.97 -4.61 4.42
CA TRP A 90 14.47 -5.93 4.83
C TRP A 90 15.68 -6.33 3.99
N CYS A 91 16.55 -7.14 4.61
CA CYS A 91 17.83 -7.51 4.06
C CYS A 91 18.06 -9.01 4.12
N ASP A 92 18.97 -9.50 3.26
CA ASP A 92 19.51 -10.85 3.38
C ASP A 92 20.48 -10.98 4.57
N ASP A 93 20.99 -12.21 4.78
CA ASP A 93 21.95 -12.53 5.85
C ASP A 93 23.29 -11.79 5.74
N HIS A 94 23.59 -11.19 4.58
CA HIS A 94 24.77 -10.37 4.33
C HIS A 94 24.49 -8.86 4.47
N GLY A 95 23.27 -8.48 4.86
CA GLY A 95 22.84 -7.10 5.02
C GLY A 95 22.58 -6.38 3.70
N LYS A 96 22.42 -7.09 2.58
CA LYS A 96 22.00 -6.50 1.30
C LYS A 96 20.48 -6.32 1.30
N ILE A 97 20.02 -5.15 0.86
CA ILE A 97 18.59 -4.86 0.77
C ILE A 97 17.96 -5.81 -0.25
N ILE A 98 16.94 -6.53 0.19
CA ILE A 98 16.09 -7.35 -0.67
C ILE A 98 15.01 -6.47 -1.26
N ASP A 99 14.29 -5.74 -0.41
CA ASP A 99 13.23 -4.80 -0.81
C ASP A 99 12.91 -3.84 0.36
N ASP A 100 12.05 -2.87 0.09
CA ASP A 100 11.49 -1.92 1.06
C ASP A 100 9.97 -1.88 1.01
N GLY A 101 9.37 -1.30 2.03
CA GLY A 101 7.93 -1.24 2.06
C GLY A 101 7.34 -0.71 3.36
N THR A 102 6.04 -0.99 3.51
CA THR A 102 5.30 -0.60 4.70
C THR A 102 4.74 -1.81 5.43
N VAL A 103 4.74 -1.74 6.76
CA VAL A 103 4.09 -2.71 7.64
C VAL A 103 2.97 -2.00 8.39
N GLN A 104 1.75 -2.45 8.19
CA GLN A 104 0.54 -1.97 8.86
C GLN A 104 0.25 -2.91 10.04
N ARG A 105 0.12 -2.38 11.26
CA ARG A 105 -0.27 -3.16 12.44
C ARG A 105 -1.76 -2.97 12.74
N PHE A 106 -2.57 -3.97 12.39
CA PHE A 106 -4.02 -3.95 12.64
C PHE A 106 -4.39 -4.41 14.04
N ALA A 107 -3.66 -5.40 14.56
CA ALA A 107 -3.83 -5.93 15.91
C ALA A 107 -2.50 -6.45 16.46
N GLU A 108 -2.53 -7.07 17.64
CA GLU A 108 -1.35 -7.73 18.21
C GLU A 108 -0.76 -8.79 17.27
N ASN A 109 -1.64 -9.58 16.65
CA ASN A 109 -1.32 -10.77 15.85
C ASN A 109 -1.82 -10.65 14.40
N HIS A 110 -1.94 -9.43 13.88
CA HIS A 110 -2.38 -9.19 12.50
C HIS A 110 -1.66 -7.97 11.92
N PHE A 111 -0.88 -8.23 10.89
CA PHE A 111 -0.09 -7.26 10.16
C PHE A 111 -0.34 -7.39 8.66
N ARG A 112 -0.17 -6.30 7.93
CA ARG A 112 -0.07 -6.33 6.47
C ARG A 112 1.20 -5.67 5.99
N VAL A 113 1.95 -6.38 5.16
CA VAL A 113 3.15 -5.84 4.51
C VAL A 113 2.80 -5.45 3.09
N THR A 114 3.24 -4.28 2.64
CA THR A 114 3.17 -3.85 1.24
C THR A 114 4.58 -3.69 0.69
N ALA A 115 4.86 -4.32 -0.45
CA ALA A 115 6.18 -4.43 -1.05
C ALA A 115 6.15 -4.04 -2.55
N ALA A 116 7.29 -3.66 -3.11
CA ALA A 116 7.41 -3.33 -4.52
C ALA A 116 7.53 -4.59 -5.40
N GLU A 117 8.19 -5.63 -4.88
CA GLU A 117 8.45 -6.89 -5.58
C GLU A 117 7.79 -8.10 -4.87
N PRO A 118 7.71 -9.28 -5.52
CA PRO A 118 7.23 -10.50 -4.89
C PRO A 118 8.13 -10.93 -3.73
N ASN A 119 7.58 -11.07 -2.53
CA ASN A 119 8.30 -11.38 -1.28
C ASN A 119 7.64 -12.52 -0.47
N PHE A 120 6.64 -13.21 -1.02
CA PHE A 120 5.93 -14.30 -0.32
C PHE A 120 6.89 -15.38 0.21
N LEU A 121 7.83 -15.84 -0.64
CA LEU A 121 8.80 -16.86 -0.25
C LEU A 121 9.75 -16.36 0.84
N TRP A 122 10.21 -15.11 0.74
CA TRP A 122 11.06 -14.51 1.76
C TRP A 122 10.40 -14.50 3.15
N PHE A 123 9.14 -14.04 3.23
CA PHE A 123 8.39 -14.06 4.49
C PHE A 123 8.09 -15.48 4.96
N SER A 124 7.85 -16.42 4.05
CA SER A 124 7.65 -17.84 4.38
C SER A 124 8.89 -18.47 5.00
N ASP A 125 10.07 -18.20 4.44
CA ASP A 125 11.35 -18.69 4.95
C ASP A 125 11.67 -18.07 6.32
N CYS A 126 11.44 -16.76 6.48
CA CYS A 126 11.52 -16.08 7.77
C CYS A 126 10.53 -16.65 8.79
N GLY A 127 9.36 -17.11 8.34
CA GLY A 127 8.33 -17.73 9.17
C GLY A 127 8.63 -19.16 9.61
N TYR A 128 9.70 -19.80 9.14
CA TYR A 128 9.99 -21.18 9.46
C TYR A 128 10.10 -21.41 10.99
N GLY A 129 9.32 -22.38 11.47
CA GLY A 129 9.25 -22.75 12.89
C GLY A 129 8.42 -21.81 13.77
N LEU A 130 7.63 -20.90 13.18
CA LEU A 130 6.71 -20.01 13.89
C LEU A 130 5.24 -20.40 13.63
N ASP A 131 4.37 -20.15 14.60
CA ASP A 131 2.91 -20.29 14.42
C ASP A 131 2.34 -19.03 13.75
N VAL A 132 2.41 -19.01 12.41
CA VAL A 132 1.95 -17.91 11.56
C VAL A 132 1.23 -18.42 10.31
N HIS A 133 0.30 -17.61 9.82
CA HIS A 133 -0.30 -17.74 8.51
C HIS A 133 0.06 -16.52 7.67
N ILE A 134 0.57 -16.76 6.46
CA ILE A 134 0.94 -15.73 5.49
C ILE A 134 0.04 -15.93 4.27
N GLU A 135 -0.71 -14.90 3.92
CA GLU A 135 -1.60 -14.89 2.76
C GLU A 135 -1.17 -13.77 1.80
N ASP A 136 -0.97 -14.11 0.53
CA ASP A 136 -0.83 -13.10 -0.52
C ASP A 136 -2.22 -12.60 -0.91
N VAL A 137 -2.51 -11.35 -0.55
CA VAL A 137 -3.80 -10.69 -0.79
C VAL A 137 -3.69 -9.64 -1.90
N THR A 138 -2.64 -9.71 -2.72
CA THR A 138 -2.37 -8.74 -3.80
C THR A 138 -3.53 -8.62 -4.78
N ASP A 139 -4.08 -9.76 -5.23
CA ASP A 139 -5.18 -9.79 -6.20
C ASP A 139 -6.56 -9.56 -5.56
N SER A 140 -6.65 -9.70 -4.24
CA SER A 140 -7.89 -9.48 -3.48
C SER A 140 -8.08 -8.02 -3.06
N ILE A 141 -7.02 -7.20 -3.12
CA ILE A 141 -7.02 -5.84 -2.57
C ILE A 141 -6.47 -4.83 -3.60
N ALA A 142 -7.39 -4.06 -4.17
CA ALA A 142 -7.08 -2.88 -4.94
C ALA A 142 -6.60 -1.73 -4.03
N ALA A 143 -5.71 -0.88 -4.54
CA ALA A 143 -5.14 0.20 -3.75
C ALA A 143 -5.03 1.49 -4.55
N LEU A 144 -5.43 2.60 -3.92
CA LEU A 144 -5.37 3.94 -4.49
C LEU A 144 -4.56 4.85 -3.55
N SER A 145 -3.76 5.73 -4.13
CA SER A 145 -2.99 6.74 -3.40
C SER A 145 -3.47 8.13 -3.82
N VAL A 146 -4.01 8.90 -2.86
CA VAL A 146 -4.43 10.29 -3.10
C VAL A 146 -3.39 11.23 -2.49
N GLN A 147 -2.65 11.93 -3.35
CA GLN A 147 -1.52 12.76 -2.94
C GLN A 147 -1.76 14.23 -3.25
N GLY A 148 -1.26 15.12 -2.40
CA GLY A 148 -1.28 16.57 -2.58
C GLY A 148 -1.97 17.34 -1.45
N PRO A 149 -1.80 18.68 -1.39
CA PRO A 149 -2.28 19.51 -0.28
C PRO A 149 -3.80 19.48 -0.09
N LEU A 150 -4.57 19.17 -1.13
CA LEU A 150 -6.04 19.07 -1.07
C LEU A 150 -6.54 17.63 -0.85
N ALA A 151 -5.65 16.62 -0.83
CA ALA A 151 -6.03 15.20 -0.74
C ALA A 151 -6.88 14.91 0.50
N ARG A 152 -6.45 15.38 1.68
CA ARG A 152 -7.23 15.21 2.92
C ARG A 152 -8.61 15.83 2.79
N ARG A 153 -8.72 17.05 2.27
CA ARG A 153 -10.00 17.75 2.13
C ARG A 153 -10.94 16.99 1.20
N ALA A 154 -10.42 16.51 0.07
CA ALA A 154 -11.19 15.71 -0.88
C ALA A 154 -11.69 14.40 -0.25
N LEU A 155 -10.80 13.66 0.43
CA LEU A 155 -11.16 12.41 1.10
C LEU A 155 -12.15 12.62 2.26
N THR A 156 -12.00 13.65 3.07
CA THR A 156 -12.95 13.97 4.15
C THR A 156 -14.34 14.31 3.59
N ALA A 157 -14.42 15.02 2.46
CA ALA A 157 -15.69 15.33 1.81
C ALA A 157 -16.35 14.08 1.22
N LEU A 158 -15.56 13.15 0.66
CA LEU A 158 -16.05 11.89 0.10
C LEU A 158 -16.48 10.89 1.18
N LEU A 159 -15.78 10.87 2.32
CA LEU A 159 -15.96 9.90 3.39
C LEU A 159 -16.27 10.60 4.72
N PRO A 160 -17.44 11.24 4.86
CA PRO A 160 -17.81 11.95 6.08
C PRO A 160 -17.87 10.97 7.27
N GLY A 161 -17.26 11.36 8.40
CA GLY A 161 -17.24 10.52 9.61
C GLY A 161 -16.20 9.39 9.63
N SER A 162 -15.42 9.20 8.56
CA SER A 162 -14.36 8.18 8.47
C SER A 162 -13.16 8.41 9.39
N GLY A 163 -13.03 9.59 10.01
CA GLY A 163 -11.88 9.97 10.85
C GLY A 163 -10.63 10.41 10.06
N VAL A 164 -10.68 10.45 8.73
CA VAL A 164 -9.57 10.89 7.86
C VAL A 164 -9.14 12.34 8.16
N ASP A 165 -10.06 13.19 8.60
CA ASP A 165 -9.80 14.58 8.99
C ASP A 165 -8.79 14.69 10.14
N LYS A 166 -8.83 13.73 11.09
CA LYS A 166 -7.98 13.67 12.28
C LYS A 166 -6.84 12.67 12.16
N LEU A 167 -6.72 11.97 11.03
CA LEU A 167 -5.75 10.89 10.87
C LEU A 167 -4.31 11.41 10.96
N GLY A 168 -3.57 10.91 11.96
CA GLY A 168 -2.15 11.20 12.17
C GLY A 168 -1.28 10.66 11.04
N PHE A 169 -0.07 11.19 10.88
CA PHE A 169 0.89 10.64 9.91
C PHE A 169 1.26 9.19 10.26
N PHE A 170 1.35 8.30 9.27
CA PHE A 170 1.57 6.85 9.49
C PHE A 170 0.54 6.20 10.44
N ARG A 171 -0.69 6.71 10.47
CA ARG A 171 -1.81 6.09 11.18
C ARG A 171 -2.80 5.46 10.21
N ILE A 172 -3.57 4.51 10.74
CA ILE A 172 -4.61 3.76 10.04
C ILE A 172 -5.98 4.21 10.55
N ALA A 173 -6.91 4.42 9.62
CA ALA A 173 -8.34 4.49 9.88
C ALA A 173 -9.03 3.35 9.11
N GLN A 174 -10.03 2.74 9.72
CA GLN A 174 -10.90 1.77 9.05
C GLN A 174 -12.30 2.37 8.92
N THR A 175 -12.89 2.25 7.75
CA THR A 175 -14.22 2.78 7.43
C THR A 175 -14.86 1.91 6.35
N GLU A 176 -16.00 2.33 5.85
CA GLU A 176 -16.67 1.69 4.72
C GLU A 176 -17.10 2.76 3.71
N TRP A 177 -17.18 2.37 2.44
CA TRP A 177 -17.74 3.20 1.39
C TRP A 177 -18.64 2.36 0.50
N SER A 178 -19.92 2.71 0.43
CA SER A 178 -20.92 1.97 -0.34
C SER A 178 -20.94 0.46 -0.02
N GLY A 179 -20.80 0.11 1.27
CA GLY A 179 -20.75 -1.29 1.73
C GLY A 179 -19.43 -2.02 1.50
N THR A 180 -18.41 -1.35 0.94
CA THR A 180 -17.06 -1.91 0.76
C THR A 180 -16.15 -1.47 1.92
N PRO A 181 -15.54 -2.41 2.67
CA PRO A 181 -14.57 -2.07 3.71
C PRO A 181 -13.37 -1.33 3.13
N LEU A 182 -12.97 -0.24 3.78
CA LEU A 182 -11.81 0.56 3.40
C LEU A 182 -10.82 0.67 4.56
N THR A 183 -9.55 0.42 4.25
CA THR A 183 -8.42 0.76 5.11
C THR A 183 -7.74 1.99 4.54
N ILE A 184 -7.67 3.06 5.33
CA ILE A 184 -7.06 4.32 4.93
C ILE A 184 -5.82 4.54 5.78
N THR A 185 -4.68 4.73 5.13
CA THR A 185 -3.45 5.09 5.81
C THR A 185 -3.03 6.49 5.38
N ARG A 186 -2.50 7.29 6.32
CA ARG A 186 -1.88 8.58 5.96
C ARG A 186 -0.40 8.35 5.63
N THR A 187 -0.18 7.81 4.44
CA THR A 187 1.12 7.52 3.82
C THR A 187 1.16 8.07 2.39
N GLY A 188 2.35 8.13 1.78
CA GLY A 188 2.51 8.66 0.42
C GLY A 188 3.96 8.59 -0.05
N TYR A 189 4.11 8.68 -1.37
CA TYR A 189 5.38 8.77 -2.12
C TYR A 189 5.39 10.05 -2.93
#